data_AF-A0A4Q9VX00-F1
#
_entry.id   AF-A0A4Q9VX00-F1
#
_cell.length_a   1.000
_cell.length_b   1.000
_cell.length_c   1.000
_cell.angle_alpha   90.00
_cell.angle_beta   90.00
_cell.angle_gamma   90.00
#
_symmetry.space_group_name_H-M   'P 1'
#
loop_
_entity.id
_entity.type
_entity.pdbx_description
1 polymer ?
#
loop_
_entity_poly.entity_id
_entity_poly.type
_entity_poly.pdbx_seq_one_letter_code
_entity_poly.pdbx_strand_id
1 'polypeptide(L)'
;MLTPFATRLAAAAVISFGLSTAALAEDYAKDHIAAARAAIEASHVSDGFDNILIGLTQQTKAMLVRTNPAISAQIDEVTNAAAIELAAKRPELDRQIQEIWAARFTKPELEEITKFYASPVGQKLTKETNGLVQMTGVAAQVWQQKISQELLAKVREEMRKRGFNL
;
A
#
# COMPACT_ATOMS: atom_id res chain seq x y z
N MET A 1 41.46 -65.33 -39.90
CA MET A 1 42.54 -64.57 -39.24
C MET A 1 41.90 -63.43 -38.45
N LEU A 2 42.31 -63.25 -37.20
CA LEU A 2 41.77 -62.32 -36.20
C LEU A 2 42.64 -61.04 -36.09
N THR A 3 41.95 -59.90 -35.94
CA THR A 3 42.24 -58.62 -35.22
C THR A 3 43.42 -57.70 -35.67
N PRO A 4 43.54 -56.42 -35.21
CA PRO A 4 42.64 -55.53 -34.41
C PRO A 4 42.55 -54.01 -34.82
N PHE A 5 41.60 -53.30 -34.16
CA PHE A 5 41.57 -51.88 -33.69
C PHE A 5 41.93 -50.67 -34.60
N ALA A 6 41.00 -49.71 -34.71
CA ALA A 6 41.22 -48.30 -34.33
C ALA A 6 39.89 -47.51 -34.17
N THR A 7 39.89 -46.65 -33.17
CA THR A 7 38.78 -45.99 -32.47
C THR A 7 38.50 -44.56 -32.99
N ARG A 8 37.32 -44.00 -32.65
CA ARG A 8 36.91 -42.55 -32.56
C ARG A 8 36.12 -42.04 -33.78
N LEU A 9 35.01 -41.31 -33.66
CA LEU A 9 34.65 -40.22 -32.74
C LEU A 9 33.24 -40.33 -32.13
N ALA A 10 33.11 -39.88 -30.89
CA ALA A 10 31.85 -39.56 -30.22
C ALA A 10 31.71 -38.02 -30.08
N ALA A 11 30.44 -37.58 -30.20
CA ALA A 11 29.78 -36.45 -29.52
C ALA A 11 30.34 -35.01 -29.63
N ALA A 12 29.49 -34.11 -30.14
CA ALA A 12 29.27 -32.78 -29.56
C ALA A 12 27.90 -32.21 -29.99
N ALA A 13 26.81 -32.74 -29.41
CA ALA A 13 25.55 -32.00 -29.38
C ALA A 13 25.64 -31.06 -28.18
N VAL A 14 26.02 -29.81 -28.42
CA VAL A 14 25.99 -28.74 -27.42
C VAL A 14 24.51 -28.47 -27.10
N ILE A 15 24.09 -28.88 -25.91
CA ILE A 15 22.76 -28.59 -25.37
C ILE A 15 22.72 -27.11 -25.01
N SER A 16 22.16 -26.29 -25.89
CA SER A 16 21.85 -24.88 -25.65
C SER A 16 20.57 -24.74 -24.79
N PHE A 17 20.62 -25.07 -23.49
CA PHE A 17 19.45 -24.94 -22.58
C PHE A 17 19.46 -23.70 -21.68
N GLY A 18 20.41 -22.77 -21.86
CA GLY A 18 20.63 -21.67 -20.92
C GLY A 18 19.87 -20.36 -21.18
N LEU A 19 19.29 -20.16 -22.38
CA LEU A 19 18.69 -18.86 -22.77
C LEU A 19 17.18 -18.77 -22.52
N SER A 20 16.46 -19.89 -22.42
CA SER A 20 15.01 -19.88 -22.28
C SER A 20 14.52 -19.63 -20.85
N THR A 21 15.33 -19.93 -19.83
CA THR A 21 14.93 -19.79 -18.42
C THR A 21 14.91 -18.34 -17.94
N ALA A 22 15.84 -17.50 -18.41
CA ALA A 22 15.89 -16.09 -18.06
C ALA A 22 14.73 -15.28 -18.65
N ALA A 23 14.39 -15.52 -19.93
CA ALA A 23 13.27 -14.86 -20.59
C ALA A 23 11.91 -15.22 -19.95
N LEU A 24 11.70 -16.50 -19.63
CA LEU A 24 10.47 -16.94 -18.95
C LEU A 24 10.35 -16.38 -17.53
N ALA A 25 11.46 -16.23 -16.81
CA ALA A 25 11.46 -15.61 -15.48
C ALA A 25 11.15 -14.10 -15.55
N GLU A 26 11.65 -13.40 -16.56
CA GLU A 26 11.39 -11.98 -16.79
C GLU A 26 9.92 -11.73 -17.18
N ASP A 27 9.36 -12.54 -18.08
CA ASP A 27 7.96 -12.45 -18.47
C ASP A 27 7.02 -12.79 -17.30
N TYR A 28 7.34 -13.83 -16.52
CA TYR A 28 6.60 -14.16 -15.30
C TYR A 28 6.58 -12.99 -14.31
N ALA A 29 7.73 -12.32 -14.11
CA ALA A 29 7.82 -11.16 -13.23
C ALA A 29 6.99 -9.97 -13.73
N LYS A 30 7.00 -9.68 -15.04
CA LYS A 30 6.20 -8.61 -15.65
C LYS A 30 4.71 -8.87 -15.51
N ASP A 31 4.28 -10.10 -15.79
CA ASP A 31 2.88 -10.52 -15.66
C ASP A 31 2.37 -10.41 -14.22
N HIS A 32 3.19 -10.80 -13.25
CA HIS A 32 2.83 -10.73 -11.83
C HIS A 32 2.71 -9.27 -11.36
N ILE A 33 3.64 -8.41 -11.74
CA ILE A 33 3.58 -6.97 -11.44
C ILE A 33 2.35 -6.32 -12.10
N ALA A 34 1.98 -6.74 -13.31
CA ALA A 34 0.77 -6.26 -13.97
C ALA A 34 -0.51 -6.65 -13.20
N ALA A 35 -0.59 -7.88 -12.68
CA ALA A 35 -1.68 -8.30 -11.82
C ALA A 35 -1.74 -7.50 -10.50
N ALA A 36 -0.58 -7.19 -9.92
CA ALA A 36 -0.50 -6.36 -8.71
C ALA A 36 -1.02 -4.95 -8.97
N ARG A 37 -0.64 -4.34 -10.10
CA ARG A 37 -1.15 -3.03 -10.53
C ARG A 37 -2.67 -3.04 -10.66
N ALA A 38 -3.24 -4.03 -11.34
CA ALA A 38 -4.69 -4.13 -11.52
C ALA A 38 -5.44 -4.22 -10.18
N ALA A 39 -4.90 -4.99 -9.23
CA ALA A 39 -5.49 -5.13 -7.90
C ALA A 39 -5.44 -3.82 -7.09
N ILE A 40 -4.31 -3.11 -7.14
CA ILE A 40 -4.12 -1.81 -6.50
C ILE A 40 -5.12 -0.79 -7.07
N GLU A 41 -5.19 -0.68 -8.40
CA GLU A 41 -6.09 0.24 -9.09
C GLU A 41 -7.56 -0.07 -8.76
N ALA A 42 -7.99 -1.33 -8.83
CA ALA A 42 -9.36 -1.72 -8.52
C ALA A 42 -9.73 -1.42 -7.05
N SER A 43 -8.79 -1.59 -6.12
CA SER A 43 -9.03 -1.36 -4.69
C SER A 43 -9.05 0.11 -4.28
N HIS A 44 -8.54 1.02 -5.11
CA HIS A 44 -8.36 2.44 -4.78
C HIS A 44 -7.49 2.70 -3.52
N VAL A 45 -6.68 1.72 -3.12
CA VAL A 45 -5.87 1.79 -1.88
C VAL A 45 -4.82 2.91 -1.92
N SER A 46 -4.39 3.32 -3.10
CA SER A 46 -3.37 4.35 -3.31
C SER A 46 -3.91 5.76 -3.56
N ASP A 47 -5.23 5.94 -3.70
CA ASP A 47 -5.84 7.22 -4.07
C ASP A 47 -5.56 8.31 -3.02
N GLY A 48 -5.43 7.92 -1.75
CA GLY A 48 -5.08 8.84 -0.67
C GLY A 48 -3.65 9.40 -0.77
N PHE A 49 -2.76 8.76 -1.53
CA PHE A 49 -1.35 9.14 -1.59
C PHE A 49 -1.10 10.40 -2.43
N ASP A 50 -2.03 10.81 -3.29
CA ASP A 50 -1.97 12.09 -3.99
C ASP A 50 -1.97 13.29 -3.03
N ASN A 51 -2.59 13.12 -1.85
CA ASN A 51 -2.64 14.16 -0.82
C ASN A 51 -1.33 14.33 -0.05
N ILE A 52 -0.37 13.38 -0.17
CA ILE A 52 0.92 13.48 0.55
C ILE A 52 1.64 14.75 0.15
N LEU A 53 1.78 14.99 -1.15
CA LEU A 53 2.49 16.15 -1.67
C LEU A 53 1.77 17.45 -1.31
N ILE A 54 0.43 17.46 -1.38
CA ILE A 54 -0.38 18.61 -0.95
C ILE A 54 -0.10 18.94 0.53
N GLY A 55 -0.09 17.92 1.39
CA GLY A 55 0.22 18.09 2.82
C GLY A 55 1.61 18.65 3.05
N LEU A 56 2.63 18.11 2.37
CA LEU A 56 4.01 18.59 2.45
C LEU A 56 4.15 20.03 1.98
N THR A 57 3.48 20.41 0.89
CA THR A 57 3.44 21.78 0.36
C THR A 57 2.86 22.74 1.40
N GLN A 58 1.70 22.41 1.97
CA GLN A 58 1.05 23.27 2.96
C GLN A 58 1.88 23.39 4.24
N GLN A 59 2.46 22.29 4.71
CA GLN A 59 3.34 22.29 5.89
C GLN A 59 4.58 23.16 5.67
N THR A 60 5.22 23.03 4.51
CA THR A 60 6.42 23.80 4.14
C THR A 60 6.10 25.28 4.02
N LYS A 61 5.01 25.64 3.34
CA LYS A 61 4.53 27.02 3.22
C LYS A 61 4.25 27.62 4.60
N ALA A 62 3.51 26.93 5.45
CA ALA A 62 3.18 27.41 6.80
C ALA A 62 4.43 27.64 7.65
N MET A 63 5.43 26.76 7.55
CA MET A 63 6.71 26.91 8.24
C MET A 63 7.48 28.15 7.77
N LEU A 64 7.64 28.32 6.46
CA LEU A 64 8.45 29.40 5.88
C LEU A 64 7.78 30.77 6.03
N VAL A 65 6.46 30.87 5.84
CA VAL A 65 5.71 32.12 6.03
C VAL A 65 5.77 32.59 7.47
N ARG A 66 5.73 31.67 8.44
CA ARG A 66 5.83 32.01 9.87
C ARG A 66 7.14 32.72 10.20
N THR A 67 8.26 32.31 9.60
CA THR A 67 9.58 32.93 9.83
C THR A 67 9.90 34.07 8.87
N ASN A 68 9.20 34.17 7.73
CA ASN A 68 9.46 35.15 6.67
C ASN A 68 8.15 35.76 6.11
N PRO A 69 7.33 36.44 6.93
CA PRO A 69 5.99 36.89 6.51
C PRO A 69 6.01 37.93 5.37
N ALA A 70 7.07 38.73 5.29
CA ALA A 70 7.23 39.79 4.28
C ALA A 70 7.33 39.26 2.84
N ILE A 71 7.73 37.99 2.65
CA ILE A 71 7.91 37.35 1.35
C ILE A 71 6.93 36.18 1.13
N SER A 72 5.77 36.23 1.81
CA SER A 72 4.79 35.15 1.80
C SER A 72 4.27 34.79 0.40
N ALA A 73 4.11 35.78 -0.49
CA ALA A 73 3.70 35.56 -1.87
C ALA A 73 4.76 34.80 -2.68
N GLN A 74 6.04 35.16 -2.54
CA GLN A 74 7.15 34.47 -3.19
C GLN A 74 7.31 33.05 -2.65
N ILE A 75 7.14 32.85 -1.34
CA ILE A 75 7.14 31.52 -0.73
C ILE A 75 6.03 30.66 -1.32
N ASP A 76 4.83 31.21 -1.51
CA ASP A 76 3.72 30.47 -2.11
C ASP A 76 4.05 30.03 -3.54
N GLU A 77 4.50 30.97 -4.38
CA GLU A 77 4.89 30.70 -5.76
C GLU A 77 5.95 29.60 -5.86
N VAL A 78 7.06 29.74 -5.12
CA VAL A 78 8.19 28.81 -5.18
C VAL A 78 7.81 27.44 -4.60
N THR A 79 7.04 27.40 -3.50
CA THR A 79 6.63 26.12 -2.92
C THR A 79 5.69 25.36 -3.85
N ASN A 80 4.77 26.06 -4.53
CA ASN A 80 3.87 25.44 -5.51
C ASN A 80 4.64 24.95 -6.75
N ALA A 81 5.61 25.72 -7.25
CA ALA A 81 6.47 25.29 -8.36
C ALA A 81 7.27 24.02 -8.00
N ALA A 82 7.90 24.01 -6.81
CA ALA A 82 8.62 22.85 -6.30
C ALA A 82 7.70 21.63 -6.12
N ALA A 83 6.46 21.83 -5.68
CA ALA A 83 5.48 20.76 -5.59
C ALA A 83 5.19 20.14 -6.96
N ILE A 84 4.94 20.97 -7.99
CA ILE A 84 4.69 20.48 -9.35
C ILE A 84 5.86 19.64 -9.87
N GLU A 85 7.11 20.06 -9.63
CA GLU A 85 8.29 19.28 -10.00
C GLU A 85 8.35 17.93 -9.26
N LEU A 86 8.05 17.93 -7.96
CA LEU A 86 8.06 16.72 -7.13
C LEU A 86 6.91 15.77 -7.44
N ALA A 87 5.81 16.23 -8.05
CA ALA A 87 4.70 15.36 -8.48
C ALA A 87 5.17 14.26 -9.44
N ALA A 88 6.22 14.51 -10.23
CA ALA A 88 6.85 13.53 -11.11
C ALA A 88 7.47 12.32 -10.36
N LYS A 89 7.60 12.39 -9.03
CA LYS A 89 8.03 11.27 -8.18
C LYS A 89 6.92 10.27 -7.88
N ARG A 90 5.65 10.56 -8.18
CA ARG A 90 4.53 9.64 -7.91
C ARG A 90 4.74 8.22 -8.47
N PRO A 91 5.25 8.02 -9.70
CA PRO A 91 5.51 6.68 -10.24
C PRO A 91 6.54 5.86 -9.46
N GLU A 92 7.46 6.52 -8.72
CA GLU A 92 8.41 5.84 -7.84
C GLU A 92 7.66 5.13 -6.71
N LEU A 93 6.75 5.85 -6.04
CA LEU A 93 5.92 5.29 -4.99
C LEU A 93 5.02 4.16 -5.53
N ASP A 94 4.40 4.37 -6.69
CA ASP A 94 3.52 3.36 -7.29
C ASP A 94 4.26 2.05 -7.57
N ARG A 95 5.51 2.12 -8.06
CA ARG A 95 6.34 0.92 -8.26
C ARG A 95 6.62 0.19 -6.96
N GLN A 96 7.00 0.92 -5.90
CA GLN A 96 7.25 0.31 -4.59
C GLN A 96 6.01 -0.39 -4.04
N ILE A 97 4.82 0.20 -4.22
CA ILE A 97 3.56 -0.42 -3.80
C ILE A 97 3.27 -1.68 -4.63
N GLN A 98 3.48 -1.63 -5.96
CA GLN A 98 3.31 -2.79 -6.84
C GLN A 98 4.24 -3.94 -6.44
N GLU A 99 5.50 -3.66 -6.14
CA GLU A 99 6.47 -4.66 -5.66
C GLU A 99 6.03 -5.26 -4.32
N ILE A 100 5.53 -4.45 -3.38
CA ILE A 100 5.00 -4.94 -2.09
C ILE A 100 3.84 -5.91 -2.31
N TRP A 101 2.90 -5.58 -3.20
CA TRP A 101 1.73 -6.42 -3.50
C TRP A 101 2.12 -7.70 -4.23
N ALA A 102 2.95 -7.61 -5.27
CA ALA A 102 3.44 -8.77 -6.01
C ALA A 102 4.25 -9.73 -5.14
N ALA A 103 4.98 -9.22 -4.14
CA ALA A 103 5.72 -10.05 -3.19
C ALA A 103 4.83 -10.76 -2.15
N ARG A 104 3.59 -10.28 -1.94
CA ARG A 104 2.70 -10.77 -0.87
C ARG A 104 1.59 -11.68 -1.37
N PHE A 105 1.18 -11.51 -2.63
CA PHE A 105 0.10 -12.28 -3.24
C PHE A 105 0.61 -12.95 -4.50
N THR A 106 0.14 -14.17 -4.74
CA THR A 106 0.31 -14.85 -6.02
C THR A 106 -0.50 -14.16 -7.13
N LYS A 107 -0.14 -14.37 -8.40
CA LYS A 107 -0.90 -13.84 -9.55
C LYS A 107 -2.41 -14.19 -9.48
N PRO A 108 -2.82 -15.44 -9.21
CA PRO A 108 -4.25 -15.78 -9.08
C PRO A 108 -4.97 -15.01 -7.96
N GLU A 109 -4.32 -14.82 -6.80
CA GLU A 109 -4.92 -14.06 -5.69
C GLU A 109 -5.11 -12.58 -6.06
N LEU A 110 -4.13 -11.98 -6.77
CA LEU A 110 -4.23 -10.61 -7.27
C LEU A 110 -5.38 -10.45 -8.29
N GLU A 111 -5.58 -11.43 -9.15
CA GLU A 111 -6.70 -11.47 -10.10
C GLU A 111 -8.05 -11.59 -9.39
N GLU A 112 -8.14 -12.42 -8.33
CA GLU A 112 -9.34 -12.54 -7.50
C GLU A 112 -9.65 -11.24 -6.75
N ILE A 113 -8.63 -10.58 -6.18
CA ILE A 113 -8.79 -9.26 -5.54
C ILE A 113 -9.30 -8.23 -6.54
N THR A 114 -8.72 -8.19 -7.74
CA THR A 114 -9.16 -7.31 -8.83
C THR A 114 -10.63 -7.56 -9.17
N LYS A 115 -11.02 -8.83 -9.35
CA LYS A 115 -12.40 -9.23 -9.66
C LYS A 115 -13.37 -8.82 -8.56
N PHE A 116 -12.99 -8.99 -7.29
CA PHE A 116 -13.82 -8.59 -6.16
C PHE A 116 -14.06 -7.08 -6.16
N TYR A 117 -13.01 -6.27 -6.22
CA TYR A 117 -13.14 -4.81 -6.19
C TYR A 117 -13.82 -4.23 -7.44
N ALA A 118 -13.70 -4.90 -8.58
CA ALA A 118 -14.45 -4.54 -9.79
C ALA A 118 -15.95 -4.87 -9.72
N SER A 119 -16.39 -5.73 -8.79
CA SER A 119 -17.81 -6.09 -8.63
C SER A 119 -18.63 -4.91 -8.06
N PRO A 120 -19.96 -4.89 -8.26
CA PRO A 120 -20.82 -3.85 -7.67
C PRO A 120 -20.69 -3.74 -6.14
N VAL A 121 -20.49 -4.88 -5.46
CA VAL A 121 -20.32 -4.92 -4.00
C VAL A 121 -18.93 -4.41 -3.61
N GLY A 122 -17.88 -4.78 -4.34
CA GLY A 122 -16.52 -4.28 -4.10
C GLY A 122 -16.43 -2.78 -4.27
N GLN A 123 -16.99 -2.23 -5.35
CA GLN A 123 -17.06 -0.78 -5.57
C GLN A 123 -17.86 -0.07 -4.47
N LYS A 124 -18.97 -0.67 -4.01
CA LYS A 124 -19.72 -0.13 -2.89
C LYS A 124 -18.87 -0.14 -1.62
N LEU A 125 -18.16 -1.24 -1.33
CA LEU A 125 -17.29 -1.33 -0.16
C LEU A 125 -16.25 -0.21 -0.18
N THR A 126 -15.51 -0.04 -1.28
CA THR A 126 -14.51 1.03 -1.42
C THR A 126 -15.10 2.42 -1.14
N LYS A 127 -16.29 2.72 -1.66
CA LYS A 127 -16.98 4.01 -1.43
C LYS A 127 -17.40 4.20 0.03
N GLU A 128 -17.85 3.13 0.68
CA GLU A 128 -18.41 3.16 2.04
C GLU A 128 -17.32 3.05 3.13
N THR A 129 -16.14 2.50 2.84
CA THR A 129 -15.10 2.19 3.85
C THR A 129 -14.77 3.39 4.75
N ASN A 130 -14.54 4.57 4.19
CA ASN A 130 -14.23 5.76 5.00
C ASN A 130 -15.37 6.15 5.95
N GLY A 131 -16.62 6.10 5.47
CA GLY A 131 -17.80 6.35 6.28
C GLY A 131 -18.00 5.30 7.36
N LEU A 132 -17.80 4.01 7.03
CA LEU A 132 -17.90 2.90 7.97
C LEU A 132 -16.87 3.01 9.10
N VAL A 133 -15.62 3.37 8.80
CA VAL A 133 -14.58 3.59 9.80
C VAL A 133 -14.96 4.74 10.73
N GLN A 134 -15.42 5.87 10.19
CA GLN A 134 -15.85 7.02 10.99
C GLN A 134 -17.03 6.67 11.90
N MET A 135 -18.10 6.08 11.35
CA MET A 135 -19.30 5.72 12.11
C MET A 135 -18.99 4.68 13.20
N THR A 136 -18.15 3.69 12.90
CA THR A 136 -17.72 2.68 13.87
C THR A 136 -16.90 3.31 14.99
N GLY A 137 -16.02 4.25 14.67
CA GLY A 137 -15.26 5.02 15.66
C GLY A 137 -16.16 5.82 16.61
N VAL A 138 -17.19 6.50 16.09
CA VAL A 138 -18.18 7.22 16.89
C VAL A 138 -18.93 6.26 17.82
N ALA A 139 -19.39 5.12 17.30
CA ALA A 139 -20.09 4.12 18.11
C ALA A 139 -19.20 3.60 19.26
N ALA A 140 -17.91 3.33 18.98
CA ALA A 140 -16.95 2.90 19.99
C ALA A 140 -16.73 3.97 21.08
N GLN A 141 -16.65 5.25 20.69
CA GLN A 141 -16.49 6.35 21.64
C GLN A 141 -17.70 6.49 22.58
N VAL A 142 -18.93 6.39 22.04
CA VAL A 142 -20.16 6.44 22.84
C VAL A 142 -20.21 5.27 23.82
N TRP A 143 -19.90 4.06 23.35
CA TRP A 143 -19.85 2.87 24.21
C TRP A 143 -18.79 3.01 25.32
N GLN A 144 -17.59 3.51 25.00
CA GLN A 144 -16.52 3.75 25.97
C GLN A 144 -16.97 4.73 27.06
N GLN A 145 -17.64 5.82 26.71
CA GLN A 145 -18.14 6.79 27.69
C GLN A 145 -19.15 6.15 28.65
N LYS A 146 -20.10 5.36 28.11
CA LYS A 146 -21.09 4.64 28.90
C LYS A 146 -20.44 3.65 29.87
N ILE A 147 -19.55 2.79 29.37
CA ILE A 147 -18.87 1.78 30.20
C ILE A 147 -17.97 2.43 31.23
N SER A 148 -17.33 3.56 30.93
CA SER A 148 -16.51 4.28 31.91
C SER A 148 -17.33 4.77 33.10
N GLN A 149 -18.55 5.27 32.85
CA GLN A 149 -19.47 5.69 33.90
C GLN A 149 -19.97 4.49 34.73
N GLU A 150 -20.34 3.40 34.08
CA GLU A 150 -20.77 2.16 34.75
C GLU A 150 -19.65 1.55 35.59
N LEU A 151 -18.42 1.53 35.08
CA LEU A 151 -17.25 1.05 35.79
C LEU A 151 -16.97 1.90 37.04
N LEU A 152 -17.00 3.23 36.92
CA LEU A 152 -16.83 4.12 38.06
C LEU A 152 -17.89 3.88 39.14
N ALA A 153 -19.15 3.74 38.74
CA ALA A 153 -20.25 3.46 39.68
C ALA A 153 -20.03 2.13 40.42
N LYS A 154 -19.66 1.06 39.70
CA LYS A 154 -19.36 -0.25 40.29
C LYS A 154 -18.17 -0.19 41.25
N VAL A 155 -17.09 0.49 40.86
CA VAL A 155 -15.90 0.64 41.71
C VAL A 155 -16.24 1.41 42.99
N ARG A 156 -16.99 2.51 42.90
CA ARG A 156 -17.45 3.26 44.08
C ARG A 156 -18.31 2.42 45.00
N GLU A 157 -19.25 1.66 44.45
CA GLU A 157 -20.11 0.78 45.23
C GLU A 157 -19.30 -0.26 46.01
N GLU A 158 -18.35 -0.93 45.34
CA GLU A 158 -17.49 -1.94 45.96
C GLU A 158 -16.55 -1.34 47.01
N MET A 159 -16.00 -0.15 46.76
CA MET A 159 -15.14 0.52 47.73
C MET A 159 -15.92 0.96 48.97
N ARG A 160 -17.16 1.42 48.79
CA ARG A 160 -18.08 1.73 49.90
C ARG A 160 -18.37 0.50 50.76
N LYS A 161 -18.60 -0.68 50.15
CA LYS A 161 -18.78 -1.95 50.87
C LYS A 161 -17.55 -2.31 51.72
N ARG A 162 -16.37 -1.86 51.32
CA ARG A 162 -15.08 -2.07 52.01
C ARG A 162 -14.75 -0.97 53.03
N GLY A 163 -15.65 0.00 53.23
CA GLY A 163 -15.47 1.08 54.21
C GLY A 163 -14.69 2.29 53.69
N PHE A 164 -14.40 2.36 52.39
CA PHE A 164 -13.76 3.52 51.75
C PHE A 164 -14.80 4.35 51.00
N ASN A 165 -14.76 5.69 51.13
CA ASN A 165 -15.68 6.59 50.44
C ASN A 165 -14.95 7.32 49.30
N LEU A 166 -15.37 7.08 48.04
CA LEU A 166 -14.78 7.57 46.79
C LEU A 166 -15.84 8.16 45.84
#